data_AF-A0A0F9ZY90-F1
#
_entry.id   AF-A0A0F9ZY90-F1
#
_cell.length_a   1.000
_cell.length_b   1.000
_cell.length_c   1.000
_cell.angle_alpha   90.00
_cell.angle_beta   90.00
_cell.angle_gamma   90.00
#
_symmetry.space_group_name_H-M   'P 1'
#
loop_
_entity.id
_entity.type
_entity.pdbx_description
1 polymer ?
#
loop_
_entity_poly.entity_id
_entity_poly.type
_entity_poly.pdbx_seq_one_letter_code
_entity_poly.pdbx_strand_id
1 'polypeptide(L)'
;MLEEEELENQYLLIEALSERYPQMLLSPPLLPEEVESYVRGMNSYEREFVKILQNRGLIVFREPELCDYDCKPDFFVYNPYIDQGKIVEVTLLNKEFTNSNCDRKTKERKIRQFKRMEASGIPFVVMYRENLENIREYCCKNLF
;
A
#
# COMPACT_ATOMS: atom_id res chain seq x y z
N MET A 1 6.70 29.45 1.51
CA MET A 1 7.22 29.15 2.85
C MET A 1 6.66 27.85 3.42
N LEU A 2 5.34 27.70 3.71
CA LEU A 2 4.82 26.41 4.23
C LEU A 2 4.94 25.25 3.21
N GLU A 3 4.66 25.51 1.92
CA GLU A 3 4.76 24.48 0.87
C GLU A 3 6.20 24.00 0.61
N GLU A 4 7.19 24.87 0.81
CA GLU A 4 8.61 24.51 0.61
C GLU A 4 9.12 23.61 1.74
N GLU A 5 8.73 23.90 2.98
CA GLU A 5 9.09 23.10 4.16
C GLU A 5 8.42 21.71 4.11
N GLU A 6 7.16 21.64 3.69
CA GLU A 6 6.48 20.35 3.52
C GLU A 6 7.13 19.50 2.42
N LEU A 7 7.52 20.13 1.30
CA LEU A 7 8.20 19.44 0.22
C LEU A 7 9.58 18.92 0.64
N GLU A 8 10.35 19.75 1.35
CA GLU A 8 11.67 19.36 1.89
C GLU A 8 11.54 18.18 2.86
N ASN A 9 10.55 18.20 3.75
CA ASN A 9 10.27 17.11 4.68
C ASN A 9 9.92 15.79 3.95
N GLN A 10 9.17 15.86 2.84
CA GLN A 10 8.87 14.68 2.03
C GLN A 10 10.13 14.10 1.39
N TYR A 11 11.02 14.94 0.85
CA TYR A 11 12.28 14.50 0.27
C TYR A 11 13.18 13.80 1.30
N LEU A 12 13.34 14.41 2.48
CA LEU A 12 14.13 13.82 3.57
C LEU A 12 13.57 12.47 4.03
N LEU A 13 12.24 12.34 4.10
CA LEU A 13 11.60 11.07 4.42
C LEU A 13 11.88 10.00 3.36
N ILE A 14 11.74 10.34 2.08
CA ILE A 14 12.00 9.40 0.98
C ILE A 14 13.48 8.97 0.98
N GLU A 15 14.40 9.90 1.22
CA GLU A 15 15.83 9.61 1.32
C GLU A 15 16.11 8.62 2.47
N ALA A 16 15.60 8.91 3.68
CA ALA A 16 15.76 8.04 4.84
C ALA A 16 15.16 6.63 4.61
N LEU A 17 14.01 6.56 3.93
CA LEU A 17 13.39 5.28 3.56
C LEU A 17 14.19 4.54 2.49
N SER A 18 14.81 5.25 1.55
CA SER A 18 15.66 4.66 0.51
C SER A 18 16.96 4.10 1.09
N GLU A 19 17.53 4.74 2.11
CA GLU A 19 18.66 4.18 2.86
C GLU A 19 18.27 2.89 3.61
N ARG A 20 17.07 2.87 4.19
CA ARG A 20 16.56 1.70 4.94
C ARG A 20 16.17 0.54 4.04
N TYR A 21 15.60 0.84 2.87
CA TYR A 21 15.09 -0.12 1.90
C TYR A 21 15.65 0.19 0.51
N PRO A 22 16.95 -0.04 0.27
CA PRO A 22 17.63 0.36 -0.98
C PRO A 22 17.08 -0.34 -2.25
N GLN A 23 16.36 -1.44 -2.08
CA GLN A 23 15.67 -2.19 -3.12
C GLN A 23 14.28 -1.63 -3.46
N MET A 24 13.82 -0.57 -2.78
CA MET A 24 12.50 0.02 -2.98
C MET A 24 12.62 1.47 -3.44
N LEU A 25 11.92 1.80 -4.52
CA LEU A 25 11.79 3.16 -5.01
C LEU A 25 10.39 3.67 -4.70
N LEU A 26 10.33 4.87 -4.11
CA LEU A 26 9.09 5.54 -3.75
C LEU A 26 8.89 6.78 -4.62
N SER A 27 7.67 6.93 -5.12
CA SER A 27 7.17 8.23 -5.59
C SER A 27 6.81 9.10 -4.37
N PRO A 28 6.52 10.39 -4.53
CA PRO A 28 5.97 11.21 -3.44
C PRO A 28 4.75 10.55 -2.76
N PRO A 29 4.55 10.78 -1.46
CA PRO A 29 3.40 10.24 -0.75
C PRO A 29 2.10 10.83 -1.29
N LEU A 30 1.03 10.05 -1.22
CA LEU A 30 -0.31 10.52 -1.59
C LEU A 30 -0.75 11.63 -0.64
N LEU A 31 -1.15 12.76 -1.22
CA LEU A 31 -1.75 13.87 -0.48
C LEU A 31 -3.26 13.63 -0.29
N PRO A 32 -3.88 14.12 0.79
CA PRO A 32 -5.32 13.99 1.01
C PRO A 32 -6.16 14.48 -0.17
N GLU A 33 -5.77 15.60 -0.79
CA GLU A 33 -6.48 16.23 -1.91
C GLU A 33 -6.42 15.37 -3.18
N GLU A 34 -5.33 14.63 -3.38
CA GLU A 34 -5.17 13.70 -4.50
C GLU A 34 -6.13 12.51 -4.36
N VAL A 35 -6.27 12.00 -3.14
CA VAL A 35 -7.18 10.89 -2.82
C VAL A 35 -8.64 11.29 -3.05
N GLU A 36 -8.99 12.54 -2.75
CA GLU A 36 -10.32 13.10 -3.04
C GLU A 36 -10.56 13.28 -4.55
N SER A 37 -9.57 13.78 -5.29
CA SER A 37 -9.70 14.22 -6.69
C SER A 37 -9.69 13.13 -7.77
N TYR A 38 -9.94 11.87 -7.40
CA TYR A 38 -9.86 10.69 -8.30
C TYR A 38 -8.43 10.47 -8.83
N VAL A 39 -7.65 9.69 -8.08
CA VAL A 39 -6.37 9.17 -8.57
C VAL A 39 -6.61 8.13 -9.67
N ARG A 40 -6.07 8.37 -10.87
CA ARG A 40 -6.16 7.42 -11.99
C ARG A 40 -5.54 6.07 -11.60
N GLY A 41 -6.31 5.00 -11.78
CA GLY A 41 -5.88 3.62 -11.53
C GLY A 41 -6.14 3.11 -10.12
N MET A 42 -6.52 3.98 -9.18
CA MET A 42 -6.94 3.60 -7.84
C MET A 42 -8.44 3.31 -7.82
N ASN A 43 -8.83 2.12 -7.41
CA ASN A 43 -10.25 1.78 -7.28
C ASN A 43 -10.87 2.41 -6.02
N SER A 44 -12.19 2.29 -5.89
CA SER A 44 -12.94 2.92 -4.79
C SER A 44 -12.54 2.39 -3.41
N TYR A 45 -12.25 1.09 -3.28
CA TYR A 45 -11.91 0.51 -1.98
C TYR A 45 -10.49 0.88 -1.54
N GLU A 46 -9.53 0.92 -2.45
CA GLU A 46 -8.18 1.42 -2.20
C GLU A 46 -8.22 2.84 -1.70
N ARG A 47 -9.06 3.67 -2.32
CA ARG A 47 -9.25 5.07 -1.91
C ARG A 47 -9.78 5.19 -0.50
N GLU A 48 -10.87 4.50 -0.18
CA GLU A 48 -11.44 4.52 1.17
C GLU A 48 -10.46 3.95 2.21
N PHE A 49 -9.69 2.93 1.84
CA PHE A 49 -8.63 2.38 2.68
C PHE A 49 -7.52 3.40 2.95
N VAL A 50 -7.03 4.09 1.91
CA VAL A 50 -6.02 5.16 2.04
C VAL A 50 -6.52 6.27 2.95
N LYS A 51 -7.77 6.73 2.78
CA LYS A 51 -8.39 7.73 3.66
C LYS A 51 -8.36 7.30 5.13
N ILE A 52 -8.69 6.05 5.42
CA ILE A 52 -8.65 5.52 6.80
C ILE A 52 -7.22 5.59 7.36
N LEU A 53 -6.21 5.25 6.56
CA LEU A 53 -4.81 5.30 6.97
C LEU A 53 -4.34 6.75 7.21
N GLN A 54 -4.63 7.66 6.29
CA GLN A 54 -4.29 9.08 6.41
C GLN A 54 -4.98 9.75 7.60
N ASN A 55 -6.26 9.44 7.84
CA ASN A 55 -7.01 9.91 9.02
C ASN A 55 -6.40 9.43 10.35
N ARG A 56 -5.57 8.39 10.32
CA ARG A 56 -4.81 7.88 11.48
C ARG A 56 -3.38 8.43 11.55
N GLY A 57 -3.04 9.42 10.73
CA GLY A 57 -1.72 10.04 10.68
C GLY A 57 -0.66 9.18 10.00
N LEU A 58 -1.06 8.19 9.19
CA LEU A 58 -0.13 7.35 8.43
C LEU A 58 0.17 7.98 7.06
N ILE A 59 1.42 7.84 6.62
CA ILE A 59 1.88 8.32 5.32
C ILE A 59 1.78 7.16 4.33
N VAL A 60 1.13 7.38 3.19
CA VAL A 60 0.84 6.34 2.20
C VAL A 60 1.54 6.68 0.89
N PHE A 61 2.41 5.78 0.44
CA PHE A 61 3.07 5.84 -0.86
C PHE A 61 2.39 4.83 -1.79
N ARG A 62 2.05 5.26 -3.00
CA ARG A 62 1.37 4.41 -3.99
C ARG A 62 2.36 3.67 -4.86
N GLU A 63 2.04 2.41 -5.17
CA GLU A 63 2.73 1.58 -6.17
C GLU A 63 4.26 1.61 -6.03
N PRO A 64 4.83 1.32 -4.85
CA PRO A 64 6.28 1.28 -4.67
C PRO A 64 6.91 0.33 -5.69
N GLU A 65 8.01 0.75 -6.31
CA GLU A 65 8.74 -0.13 -7.22
C GLU A 65 9.78 -0.93 -6.42
N LEU A 66 9.80 -2.24 -6.62
CA LEU A 66 10.83 -3.10 -6.03
C LEU A 66 11.82 -3.48 -7.12
N CYS A 67 13.10 -3.11 -6.95
CA CYS A 67 14.17 -3.41 -7.89
C CYS A 67 14.22 -4.91 -8.19
N ASP A 68 14.34 -5.27 -9.48
CA ASP A 68 14.38 -6.66 -9.97
C ASP A 68 13.08 -7.47 -9.80
N TYR A 69 11.96 -6.83 -9.46
CA TYR A 69 10.66 -7.48 -9.36
C TYR A 69 9.63 -6.91 -10.33
N ASP A 70 9.06 -7.76 -11.19
CA ASP A 70 7.95 -7.39 -12.10
C ASP A 70 6.59 -7.22 -11.39
N CYS A 71 6.59 -6.97 -10.08
CA CYS A 71 5.38 -6.74 -9.32
C CYS A 71 5.46 -5.40 -8.59
N LYS A 72 4.41 -4.60 -8.77
CA LYS A 72 4.18 -3.37 -8.01
C LYS A 72 3.14 -3.68 -6.94
N PRO A 73 3.51 -3.68 -5.65
CA PRO A 73 2.52 -3.71 -4.58
C PRO A 73 1.61 -2.49 -4.64
N ASP A 74 0.43 -2.54 -4.03
CA ASP A 74 -0.49 -1.40 -4.09
C ASP A 74 0.05 -0.19 -3.31
N PHE A 75 0.61 -0.41 -2.10
CA PHE A 75 1.09 0.67 -1.24
C PHE A 75 2.35 0.31 -0.45
N PHE A 76 3.09 1.33 -0.05
CA PHE A 76 3.95 1.31 1.13
C PHE A 76 3.37 2.28 2.17
N VAL A 77 3.11 1.80 3.38
CA VAL A 77 2.48 2.58 4.46
C VAL A 77 3.51 2.79 5.56
N TYR A 78 3.83 4.04 5.84
CA TYR A 78 4.76 4.47 6.86
C TYR A 78 4.02 5.04 8.07
N ASN A 79 4.43 4.60 9.26
CA ASN A 79 3.94 5.07 10.54
C ASN A 79 5.03 5.96 11.19
N PRO A 80 4.83 7.29 11.20
CA PRO A 80 5.82 8.23 11.76
C PRO A 80 5.95 8.09 13.29
N TYR A 81 4.93 7.59 13.99
CA TYR A 81 4.94 7.51 15.45
C TYR A 81 5.90 6.44 16.00
N ILE A 82 6.23 5.44 15.18
CA ILE A 82 7.14 4.34 15.56
C ILE A 82 8.30 4.18 14.58
N ASP A 83 8.42 5.10 13.61
CA ASP A 83 9.40 5.07 12.52
C ASP A 83 9.50 3.70 11.82
N GLN A 84 8.36 3.15 11.44
CA GLN A 84 8.29 1.88 10.72
C GLN A 84 7.33 1.95 9.56
N GLY A 85 7.67 1.26 8.47
CA GLY A 85 6.80 1.13 7.32
C GLY A 85 6.69 -0.31 6.85
N LYS A 86 5.63 -0.59 6.10
CA LYS A 86 5.39 -1.89 5.49
C LYS A 86 4.72 -1.76 4.14
N ILE A 87 5.02 -2.70 3.27
CA ILE A 87 4.27 -2.91 2.03
C ILE A 87 2.86 -3.40 2.40
N VAL A 88 1.85 -2.83 1.76
CA VAL A 88 0.47 -3.26 1.87
C VAL A 88 -0.03 -3.64 0.50
N GLU A 89 -0.38 -4.90 0.34
CA GLU A 89 -1.04 -5.42 -0.86
C GLU A 89 -2.50 -5.68 -0.55
N VAL A 90 -3.42 -5.12 -1.34
CA VAL A 90 -4.85 -5.30 -1.20
C VAL A 90 -5.34 -6.31 -2.23
N THR A 91 -6.10 -7.30 -1.80
CA THR A 91 -6.64 -8.30 -2.71
C THR A 91 -8.04 -8.74 -2.34
N LEU A 92 -8.91 -8.81 -3.35
CA LEU A 92 -10.25 -9.38 -3.21
C LEU A 92 -10.25 -10.92 -3.24
N LEU A 93 -9.07 -11.55 -3.20
CA LEU A 93 -8.93 -12.98 -3.02
C LEU A 93 -9.06 -13.34 -1.54
N ASN A 94 -9.59 -14.53 -1.28
CA ASN A 94 -9.59 -15.13 0.05
C ASN A 94 -8.20 -15.72 0.34
N LYS A 95 -7.81 -15.76 1.62
CA LYS A 95 -6.47 -16.23 2.02
C LYS A 95 -6.14 -17.65 1.55
N GLU A 96 -7.14 -18.52 1.55
CA GLU A 96 -6.99 -19.92 1.11
C GLU A 96 -6.99 -20.08 -0.42
N PHE A 97 -7.38 -19.03 -1.16
CA PHE A 97 -7.56 -19.07 -2.61
C PHE A 97 -8.49 -20.22 -3.08
N THR A 98 -9.48 -20.57 -2.26
CA THR A 98 -10.40 -21.72 -2.45
C THR A 98 -11.74 -21.30 -3.05
N ASN A 99 -12.22 -20.09 -2.79
CA ASN A 99 -13.55 -19.60 -3.18
C ASN A 99 -13.56 -18.45 -4.20
N SER A 100 -12.41 -18.12 -4.77
CA SER A 100 -12.33 -17.12 -5.82
C SER A 100 -12.57 -17.78 -7.18
N ASN A 101 -13.50 -17.27 -7.99
CA ASN A 101 -13.64 -17.54 -9.45
C ASN A 101 -12.40 -17.06 -10.26
N CYS A 102 -11.24 -17.05 -9.61
CA CYS A 102 -9.96 -16.61 -10.08
C CYS A 102 -9.35 -17.74 -10.92
N ASP A 103 -9.02 -17.45 -12.18
CA ASP A 103 -8.25 -18.35 -13.03
C ASP A 103 -6.94 -18.76 -12.33
N ARG A 104 -6.54 -20.02 -12.51
CA ARG A 104 -5.29 -20.58 -11.98
C ARG A 104 -4.09 -19.68 -12.24
N LYS A 105 -4.02 -19.06 -13.42
CA LYS A 105 -2.96 -18.13 -13.80
C LYS A 105 -2.87 -16.92 -12.86
N THR A 106 -4.00 -16.36 -12.44
CA THR A 106 -4.05 -15.22 -11.52
C THR A 106 -3.60 -15.63 -10.12
N LYS A 107 -4.00 -16.82 -9.65
CA LYS A 107 -3.54 -17.38 -8.37
C LYS A 107 -2.03 -17.59 -8.36
N GLU A 108 -1.48 -18.23 -9.39
CA GLU A 108 -0.03 -18.43 -9.54
C GLU A 108 0.74 -17.11 -9.60
N ARG A 109 0.22 -16.11 -10.33
CA ARG A 109 0.80 -14.77 -10.39
C ARG A 109 0.86 -14.12 -9.00
N LYS A 110 -0.24 -14.17 -8.23
CA LYS A 110 -0.28 -13.60 -6.87
C LYS A 110 0.64 -14.34 -5.91
N ILE A 111 0.69 -15.66 -5.96
CA ILE A 111 1.65 -16.44 -5.15
C ILE A 111 3.09 -16.04 -5.46
N ARG A 112 3.44 -15.87 -6.75
CA ARG A 112 4.78 -15.38 -7.13
C ARG A 112 5.04 -13.97 -6.61
N GLN A 113 4.07 -13.06 -6.70
CA GLN A 113 4.17 -11.72 -6.13
C GLN A 113 4.43 -11.78 -4.62
N PHE A 114 3.73 -12.63 -3.87
CA PHE A 114 3.87 -12.72 -2.41
C PHE A 114 5.23 -13.28 -2.01
N LYS A 115 5.70 -14.33 -2.69
CA LYS A 115 7.06 -14.85 -2.47
C LYS A 115 8.14 -13.82 -2.77
N ARG A 116 7.93 -12.97 -3.78
CA ARG A 116 8.85 -11.88 -4.13
C ARG A 116 8.88 -10.79 -3.06
N MET A 117 7.71 -10.37 -2.56
CA MET A 117 7.65 -9.42 -1.44
C MET A 117 8.31 -9.99 -0.18
N GLU A 118 8.09 -11.26 0.13
CA GLU A 118 8.77 -11.94 1.24
C GLU A 118 10.29 -11.96 1.07
N ALA A 119 10.78 -12.30 -0.13
CA ALA A 119 12.20 -12.32 -0.46
C ALA A 119 12.86 -10.93 -0.45
N SER A 120 12.06 -9.86 -0.61
CA SER A 120 12.57 -8.48 -0.57
C SER A 120 13.14 -8.09 0.80
N GLY A 121 12.74 -8.77 1.88
CA GLY A 121 13.13 -8.40 3.25
C GLY A 121 12.43 -7.16 3.81
N ILE A 122 11.55 -6.52 3.03
CA ILE A 122 10.71 -5.41 3.50
C ILE A 122 9.49 -5.99 4.22
N PRO A 123 9.14 -5.51 5.42
CA PRO A 123 7.92 -5.92 6.09
C PRO A 123 6.71 -5.74 5.17
N PHE A 124 5.86 -6.75 5.04
CA PHE A 124 4.66 -6.66 4.21
C PHE A 124 3.44 -7.27 4.89
N VAL A 125 2.27 -6.85 4.45
CA VAL A 125 0.99 -7.44 4.82
C VAL A 125 0.09 -7.52 3.60
N VAL A 126 -0.63 -8.63 3.49
CA VAL A 126 -1.67 -8.83 2.48
C VAL A 126 -3.02 -8.65 3.13
N MET A 127 -3.80 -7.70 2.64
CA MET A 127 -5.18 -7.45 3.03
C MET A 127 -6.08 -8.28 2.13
N TYR A 128 -6.44 -9.48 2.59
CA TYR A 128 -7.38 -10.35 1.89
C TYR A 128 -8.82 -9.85 2.03
N ARG A 129 -9.73 -10.43 1.24
CA ARG A 129 -11.15 -10.08 1.27
C ARG A 129 -11.72 -10.10 2.69
N GLU A 130 -11.41 -11.12 3.49
CA GLU A 130 -11.95 -11.23 4.85
C GLU A 130 -11.47 -10.09 5.75
N ASN A 131 -10.23 -9.61 5.55
CA ASN A 131 -9.71 -8.45 6.27
C ASN A 131 -10.46 -7.17 5.88
N LEU A 132 -10.75 -7.00 4.59
CA LEU A 132 -11.49 -5.85 4.09
C LEU A 132 -12.94 -5.88 4.60
N GLU A 133 -13.58 -7.04 4.61
CA GLU A 133 -14.93 -7.22 5.19
C GLU A 133 -14.96 -6.84 6.66
N ASN A 134 -13.96 -7.25 7.44
CA ASN A 134 -13.84 -6.84 8.84
C ASN A 134 -13.64 -5.32 8.99
N ILE A 135 -12.79 -4.70 8.17
CA ILE A 135 -12.65 -3.23 8.20
C ILE A 135 -13.98 -2.57 7.85
N ARG A 136 -14.71 -3.11 6.87
CA ARG A 136 -16.02 -2.58 6.50
C ARG A 136 -17.00 -2.66 7.67
N GLU A 137 -17.08 -3.80 8.32
CA GLU A 137 -18.02 -4.05 9.41
C GLU A 137 -17.73 -3.19 10.65
N TYR A 138 -16.45 -3.08 11.03
CA TYR A 138 -16.06 -2.52 12.33
C TYR A 138 -15.46 -1.11 12.27
N CYS A 139 -15.01 -0.64 11.10
CA CYS A 139 -14.32 0.66 10.98
C CYS A 139 -14.98 1.60 9.96
N CYS A 140 -15.39 1.09 8.78
CA CYS A 140 -15.93 1.94 7.72
C CYS A 140 -17.00 1.19 6.90
N LYS A 141 -18.27 1.39 7.25
CA LYS A 141 -19.41 0.69 6.60
C LYS A 141 -19.46 0.85 5.08
N ASN A 142 -18.83 1.88 4.53
CA ASN A 142 -18.80 2.21 3.11
C ASN A 142 -17.46 1.90 2.42
N LEU A 143 -16.65 0.98 2.96
CA LEU A 143 -15.35 0.63 2.37
C LEU A 143 -15.45 0.09 0.94
N PHE A 144 -16.53 -0.62 0.62
CA PHE A 144 -16.88 -1.12 -0.72
C PHE A 144 -18.38 -1.39 -0.82
#